data_AF-A0A7W8G918-F1
#
_entry.id   AF-A0A7W8G918-F1
#
_cell.length_a   1.000
_cell.length_b   1.000
_cell.length_c   1.000
_cell.angle_alpha   90.00
_cell.angle_beta   90.00
_cell.angle_gamma   90.00
#
_symmetry.space_group_name_H-M   'P 1'
#
loop_
_entity.id
_entity.type
_entity.pdbx_description
1 polymer ?
#
loop_
_entity_poly.entity_id
_entity_poly.type
_entity_poly.pdbx_seq_one_letter_code
_entity_poly.pdbx_strand_id
1 'polypeptide(L)'
;MSQNIAEVFSNFSQKLSRFNKSPDAVRVPSPEKVRNGYIEEKLRERGEKLRSSVVSTYKVFRAPFEALGEQSDRAASIDKDEQNLLKAYNLFKSCMDIDKENQDEIGATHIRNVEIHSPLAEKASYTQGGQFIYLLCWLHFEQNCQEFFPFFKEIESHNVLCFSRAETFQFSDSHEKEIFELVKAEFYS
;
A
#
# COMPACT_ATOMS: atom_id res chain seq x y z
N MET A 1 48.33 39.45 -44.72
CA MET A 1 46.94 39.49 -44.23
C MET A 1 46.94 39.27 -42.72
N SER A 2 47.02 40.36 -41.95
CA SER A 2 46.86 40.35 -40.49
C SER A 2 45.45 40.82 -40.18
N GLN A 3 44.53 39.88 -39.93
CA GLN A 3 43.21 40.23 -39.40
C GLN A 3 43.40 40.90 -38.03
N ASN A 4 42.82 42.08 -37.89
CA ASN A 4 43.13 43.04 -36.85
C ASN A 4 42.54 42.54 -35.52
N ILE A 5 43.39 42.11 -34.59
CA ILE A 5 42.99 41.57 -33.27
C ILE A 5 42.04 42.53 -32.52
N ALA A 6 42.18 43.83 -32.77
CA ALA A 6 41.29 44.87 -32.24
C ALA A 6 39.82 44.73 -32.70
N GLU A 7 39.56 44.26 -33.93
CA GLU A 7 38.18 44.01 -34.40
C GLU A 7 37.57 42.78 -33.73
N VAL A 8 38.38 41.77 -33.42
CA VAL A 8 37.92 40.56 -32.73
C VAL A 8 37.56 40.87 -31.28
N PHE A 9 38.37 41.68 -30.58
CA PHE A 9 38.06 42.15 -29.23
C PHE A 9 36.87 43.12 -29.19
N SER A 10 36.75 44.01 -30.18
CA SER A 10 35.59 44.90 -30.33
C SER A 10 34.30 44.09 -30.49
N ASN A 11 34.29 43.10 -31.39
CA ASN A 11 33.13 42.23 -31.61
C ASN A 11 32.79 41.37 -30.38
N PHE A 12 33.78 40.95 -29.59
CA PHE A 12 33.55 40.20 -28.35
C PHE A 12 32.95 41.09 -27.26
N SER A 13 33.46 42.31 -27.09
CA SER A 13 32.94 43.30 -26.13
C SER A 13 31.53 43.78 -26.52
N GLN A 14 31.25 43.90 -27.82
CA GLN A 14 29.91 44.22 -28.33
C GLN A 14 28.90 43.08 -28.08
N LYS A 15 29.34 41.81 -28.13
CA LYS A 15 28.50 40.66 -27.76
C LYS A 15 28.25 40.57 -26.24
N LEU A 16 29.25 40.86 -25.41
CA LEU A 16 29.12 40.90 -23.94
C LEU A 16 28.21 42.03 -23.46
N SER A 17 28.30 43.22 -24.06
CA SER A 17 27.44 44.35 -23.71
C SER A 17 25.97 44.13 -24.09
N ARG A 18 25.67 43.30 -25.10
CA ARG A 18 24.31 42.85 -25.41
C ARG A 18 23.73 41.89 -24.37
N PHE A 19 24.59 41.14 -23.68
CA PHE A 19 24.17 40.24 -22.60
C PHE A 19 23.84 40.99 -21.30
N ASN A 20 24.54 42.09 -21.01
CA ASN A 20 24.31 42.91 -19.81
C ASN A 20 23.20 43.98 -19.96
N LYS A 21 22.64 44.18 -21.17
CA LYS A 21 21.64 45.22 -21.46
C LYS A 21 20.21 44.71 -21.62
N SER A 22 19.88 43.49 -21.18
CA SER A 22 18.48 43.04 -21.12
C SER A 22 18.04 42.89 -19.66
N PRO A 23 17.35 43.90 -19.08
CA PRO A 23 16.70 43.78 -17.77
C PRO A 23 15.49 42.83 -17.79
N ASP A 24 15.00 42.46 -18.99
CA ASP A 24 13.76 41.69 -19.18
C ASP A 24 13.95 40.37 -19.96
N ALA A 25 15.17 39.83 -20.02
CA ALA A 25 15.34 38.45 -20.46
C ALA A 25 14.87 37.51 -19.35
N VAL A 26 13.54 37.35 -19.24
CA VAL A 26 12.92 36.26 -18.49
C VAL A 26 13.64 34.99 -18.92
N ARG A 27 14.47 34.44 -18.03
CA ARG A 27 15.16 33.18 -18.25
C ARG A 27 14.06 32.15 -18.47
N VAL A 28 13.81 31.81 -19.74
CA VAL A 28 12.93 30.70 -20.09
C VAL A 28 13.46 29.50 -19.31
N PRO A 29 12.65 28.87 -18.45
CA PRO A 29 13.10 27.71 -17.68
C PRO A 29 13.65 26.68 -18.66
N SER A 30 14.77 26.03 -18.32
CA SER A 30 15.31 25.00 -19.21
C SER A 30 14.20 23.97 -19.51
N PRO A 31 14.14 23.41 -20.73
CA PRO A 31 13.13 22.42 -21.10
C PRO A 31 13.03 21.25 -20.11
N GLU A 32 14.14 20.92 -19.44
CA GLU A 32 14.21 19.91 -18.39
C GLU A 32 13.46 20.32 -17.13
N LYS A 33 13.51 21.59 -16.71
CA LYS A 33 12.75 22.06 -15.53
C LYS A 33 11.24 22.06 -15.76
N VAL A 34 10.80 22.35 -16.98
CA VAL A 34 9.37 22.28 -17.37
C VAL A 34 8.90 20.82 -17.44
N ARG A 35 9.72 19.93 -18.01
CA ARG A 35 9.44 18.49 -18.06
C ARG A 35 9.42 17.86 -16.66
N ASN A 36 10.34 18.25 -15.78
CA ASN A 36 10.38 17.77 -14.40
C ASN A 36 9.17 18.24 -13.60
N GLY A 37 8.76 19.52 -13.72
CA GLY A 37 7.55 20.01 -13.07
C GLY A 37 6.28 19.29 -13.51
N TYR A 38 6.15 18.96 -14.81
CA TYR A 38 5.02 18.16 -15.31
C TYR A 38 5.04 16.71 -14.80
N ILE A 39 6.22 16.10 -14.68
CA ILE A 39 6.36 14.75 -14.13
C ILE A 39 6.03 14.76 -12.64
N GLU A 40 6.52 15.73 -11.88
CA GLU A 40 6.22 15.91 -10.46
C GLU A 40 4.72 16.11 -10.23
N GLU A 41 4.06 16.94 -11.03
CA GLU A 41 2.62 17.16 -10.97
C GLU A 41 1.83 15.87 -11.28
N LYS A 42 2.23 15.13 -12.32
CA LYS A 42 1.62 13.83 -12.63
C LYS A 42 1.83 12.78 -11.55
N LEU A 43 2.99 12.77 -10.90
CA LEU A 43 3.26 11.87 -9.78
C LEU A 43 2.38 12.22 -8.58
N ARG A 44 2.26 13.53 -8.27
CA ARG A 44 1.36 14.01 -7.22
C ARG A 44 -0.09 13.61 -7.50
N GLU A 45 -0.60 13.87 -8.70
CA GLU A 45 -1.96 13.50 -9.08
C GLU A 45 -2.22 11.99 -8.99
N ARG A 46 -1.24 11.16 -9.36
CA ARG A 46 -1.35 9.71 -9.21
C ARG A 46 -1.39 9.30 -7.74
N GLY A 47 -0.54 9.88 -6.90
CA GLY A 47 -0.54 9.65 -5.46
C GLY A 47 -1.87 10.06 -4.81
N GLU A 48 -2.41 11.22 -5.17
CA GLU A 48 -3.71 11.70 -4.67
C GLU A 48 -4.87 10.80 -5.12
N LYS A 49 -4.85 10.31 -6.36
CA LYS A 49 -5.84 9.35 -6.86
C LYS A 49 -5.78 8.03 -6.11
N LEU A 50 -4.57 7.50 -5.90
CA LEU A 50 -4.38 6.27 -5.12
C LEU A 50 -4.90 6.44 -3.69
N ARG A 51 -4.44 7.49 -3.00
CA ARG A 51 -4.89 7.83 -1.63
C ARG A 51 -6.41 7.93 -1.55
N SER A 52 -7.03 8.68 -2.47
CA SER A 52 -8.49 8.83 -2.51
C SER A 52 -9.20 7.50 -2.74
N SER A 53 -8.68 6.66 -3.64
CA SER A 53 -9.21 5.33 -3.92
C SER A 53 -9.12 4.41 -2.69
N VAL A 54 -7.96 4.36 -2.04
CA VAL A 54 -7.72 3.57 -0.82
C VAL A 54 -8.64 4.01 0.31
N VAL A 55 -8.69 5.31 0.59
CA VAL A 55 -9.56 5.89 1.65
C VAL A 55 -11.02 5.57 1.37
N SER A 56 -11.49 5.76 0.14
CA SER A 56 -12.88 5.47 -0.23
C SER A 56 -13.22 3.98 -0.09
N THR A 57 -12.29 3.10 -0.47
CA THR A 57 -12.48 1.65 -0.40
C THR A 57 -12.48 1.20 1.06
N TYR A 58 -11.52 1.66 1.85
CA TYR A 58 -11.43 1.26 3.26
C TYR A 58 -12.62 1.72 4.09
N LYS A 59 -13.22 2.89 3.80
CA LYS A 59 -14.47 3.30 4.45
C LYS A 59 -15.59 2.26 4.28
N VAL A 60 -15.64 1.58 3.14
CA VAL A 60 -16.61 0.50 2.90
C VAL A 60 -16.31 -0.72 3.78
N PHE A 61 -15.05 -1.10 3.94
CA PHE A 61 -14.66 -2.22 4.83
C PHE A 61 -14.65 -1.86 6.32
N ARG A 62 -14.66 -0.57 6.66
CA ARG A 62 -14.72 -0.12 8.05
C ARG A 62 -16.14 -0.12 8.59
N ALA A 63 -17.08 0.33 7.76
CA ALA A 63 -18.49 0.42 8.10
C ALA A 63 -19.35 0.09 6.87
N PRO A 64 -19.51 -1.20 6.50
CA PRO A 64 -20.15 -1.60 5.25
C PRO A 64 -21.59 -1.08 5.11
N PHE A 65 -22.38 -1.13 6.18
CA PHE A 65 -23.78 -0.69 6.18
C PHE A 65 -23.91 0.84 6.16
N GLU A 66 -22.98 1.57 6.76
CA GLU A 66 -22.95 3.04 6.67
C GLU A 66 -22.59 3.49 5.26
N ALA A 67 -21.63 2.81 4.62
CA ALA A 67 -21.12 3.18 3.31
C ALA A 67 -22.02 2.75 2.14
N LEU A 68 -22.71 1.62 2.26
CA LEU A 68 -23.49 1.01 1.16
C LEU A 68 -25.00 0.94 1.43
N GLY A 69 -25.44 1.23 2.65
CA GLY A 69 -26.83 1.16 3.10
C GLY A 69 -27.19 -0.16 3.81
N GLU A 70 -28.14 -0.08 4.74
CA GLU A 70 -28.54 -1.20 5.62
C GLU A 70 -29.08 -2.42 4.88
N GLN A 71 -29.71 -2.23 3.71
CA GLN A 71 -30.32 -3.30 2.92
C GLN A 71 -29.39 -3.83 1.81
N SER A 72 -28.11 -3.47 1.85
CA SER A 72 -27.16 -3.83 0.80
C SER A 72 -26.62 -5.26 0.97
N ASP A 73 -26.89 -6.13 0.00
CA ASP A 73 -26.31 -7.48 -0.06
C ASP A 73 -24.77 -7.44 -0.04
N ARG A 74 -24.20 -6.39 -0.64
CA ARG A 74 -22.74 -6.18 -0.63
C ARG A 74 -22.24 -5.84 0.76
N ALA A 75 -22.95 -5.02 1.53
CA ALA A 75 -22.60 -4.71 2.91
C ALA A 75 -22.64 -5.98 3.77
N ALA A 76 -23.74 -6.75 3.68
CA ALA A 76 -23.88 -8.01 4.39
C ALA A 76 -22.81 -9.05 4.00
N SER A 77 -22.41 -9.08 2.73
CA SER A 77 -21.32 -9.96 2.28
C SER A 77 -19.98 -9.57 2.90
N ILE A 78 -19.66 -8.28 2.97
CA ILE A 78 -18.40 -7.79 3.55
C ILE A 78 -18.37 -8.04 5.06
N ASP A 79 -19.45 -7.71 5.78
CA ASP A 79 -19.59 -7.98 7.21
C ASP A 79 -19.42 -9.48 7.52
N LYS A 80 -20.03 -10.36 6.71
CA LYS A 80 -19.82 -11.81 6.84
C LYS A 80 -18.36 -12.21 6.64
N ASP A 81 -17.66 -11.59 5.70
CA ASP A 81 -16.25 -11.88 5.43
C ASP A 81 -15.34 -11.42 6.58
N GLU A 82 -15.63 -10.26 7.15
CA GLU A 82 -14.99 -9.75 8.37
C GLU A 82 -15.17 -10.73 9.54
N GLN A 83 -16.39 -11.19 9.79
CA GLN A 83 -16.68 -12.17 10.84
C GLN A 83 -16.00 -13.53 10.58
N ASN A 84 -15.93 -13.97 9.32
CA ASN A 84 -15.23 -15.21 8.95
C ASN A 84 -13.72 -15.10 9.19
N LEU A 85 -13.13 -13.95 8.86
CA LEU A 85 -11.71 -13.71 9.09
C LEU A 85 -11.39 -13.67 10.59
N LEU A 86 -12.22 -12.98 11.39
CA LEU A 86 -12.05 -12.92 12.83
C LEU A 86 -12.16 -14.31 13.48
N LYS A 87 -13.09 -15.14 13.04
CA LYS A 87 -13.19 -16.54 13.49
C LYS A 87 -11.94 -17.35 13.14
N ALA A 88 -11.43 -17.21 11.92
CA ALA A 88 -10.20 -17.88 11.49
C ALA A 88 -9.00 -17.42 12.33
N TYR A 89 -8.88 -16.12 12.60
CA TYR A 89 -7.85 -15.57 13.47
C TYR A 89 -7.91 -16.16 14.88
N ASN A 90 -9.10 -16.15 15.50
CA ASN A 90 -9.27 -16.67 16.86
C ASN A 90 -8.97 -18.18 16.94
N LEU A 91 -9.34 -18.94 15.91
CA LEU A 91 -9.00 -20.37 15.81
C LEU A 91 -7.48 -20.57 15.74
N PHE A 92 -6.80 -19.83 14.86
CA PHE A 92 -5.35 -19.91 14.74
C PHE A 92 -4.65 -19.52 16.05
N LYS A 93 -5.06 -18.40 16.65
CA LYS A 93 -4.50 -17.92 17.92
C LYS A 93 -4.66 -18.97 19.02
N SER A 94 -5.84 -19.58 19.15
CA SER A 94 -6.09 -20.63 20.14
C SER A 94 -5.17 -21.84 19.94
N CYS A 95 -4.93 -22.26 18.69
CA CYS A 95 -3.97 -23.33 18.39
C CYS A 95 -2.54 -22.94 18.81
N MET A 96 -2.11 -21.71 18.54
CA MET A 96 -0.79 -21.23 18.92
C MET A 96 -0.61 -21.07 20.44
N ASP A 97 -1.66 -20.66 21.15
CA ASP A 97 -1.64 -20.56 22.61
C ASP A 97 -1.47 -21.96 23.25
N ILE A 98 -2.18 -22.97 22.74
CA ILE A 98 -2.01 -24.37 23.16
C ILE A 98 -0.59 -24.88 22.87
N ASP A 99 -0.04 -24.59 21.70
CA ASP A 99 1.33 -25.00 21.35
C ASP A 99 2.37 -24.35 22.27
N LYS A 100 2.14 -23.08 22.64
CA LYS A 100 3.01 -22.32 23.54
C LYS A 100 2.98 -22.87 24.98
N GLU A 101 1.82 -23.28 25.49
CA GLU A 101 1.69 -23.89 26.82
C GLU A 101 2.53 -25.18 26.96
N ASN A 102 2.75 -25.90 25.85
CA ASN A 102 3.51 -27.14 25.81
C ASN A 102 5.03 -26.94 25.57
N GLN A 103 5.54 -25.71 25.43
CA GLN A 103 6.94 -25.48 25.01
C GLN A 103 8.00 -25.91 26.02
N ASP A 104 7.70 -25.91 27.32
CA ASP A 104 8.67 -26.19 28.38
C ASP A 104 8.70 -27.67 28.80
N GLU A 105 7.81 -28.51 28.24
CA GLU A 105 7.72 -29.93 28.58
C GLU A 105 8.68 -30.78 27.74
N ILE A 106 9.56 -31.54 28.40
CA ILE A 106 10.48 -32.46 27.74
C ILE A 106 9.68 -33.59 27.09
N GLY A 107 9.74 -33.68 25.76
CA GLY A 107 8.97 -34.67 24.99
C GLY A 107 7.55 -34.23 24.65
N ALA A 108 7.24 -32.93 24.75
CA ALA A 108 5.96 -32.36 24.37
C ALA A 108 5.58 -32.63 22.91
N THR A 109 4.28 -32.72 22.66
CA THR A 109 3.72 -32.75 21.30
C THR A 109 3.51 -31.32 20.82
N HIS A 110 3.99 -31.02 19.62
CA HIS A 110 3.90 -29.69 19.02
C HIS A 110 3.06 -29.67 17.75
N ILE A 111 2.44 -28.53 17.50
CA ILE A 111 1.70 -28.27 16.27
C ILE A 111 2.70 -27.96 15.16
N ARG A 112 2.81 -28.87 14.18
CA ARG A 112 3.70 -28.67 13.02
C ARG A 112 3.14 -27.66 12.01
N ASN A 113 1.84 -27.69 11.75
CA ASN A 113 1.18 -26.78 10.81
C ASN A 113 -0.29 -26.59 11.21
N VAL A 114 -0.83 -25.39 11.00
CA VAL A 114 -2.26 -25.09 11.14
C VAL A 114 -2.77 -24.62 9.79
N GLU A 115 -3.59 -25.44 9.15
CA GLU A 115 -4.22 -25.12 7.87
C GLU A 115 -5.68 -24.76 8.10
N ILE A 116 -6.08 -23.55 7.69
CA ILE A 116 -7.45 -23.07 7.82
C ILE A 116 -8.09 -22.99 6.44
N HIS A 117 -9.04 -23.88 6.20
CA HIS A 117 -9.91 -23.81 5.05
C HIS A 117 -10.96 -22.73 5.28
N SER A 118 -10.75 -21.57 4.66
CA SER A 118 -11.63 -20.41 4.78
C SER A 118 -12.36 -20.16 3.45
N PRO A 119 -13.68 -19.86 3.47
CA PRO A 119 -14.41 -19.41 2.28
C PRO A 119 -13.80 -18.16 1.62
N LEU A 120 -13.01 -17.38 2.37
CA LEU A 120 -12.28 -16.22 1.84
C LEU A 120 -11.26 -16.63 0.76
N ALA A 121 -10.70 -17.84 0.85
CA ALA A 121 -9.73 -18.36 -0.11
C ALA A 121 -10.37 -18.76 -1.44
N GLU A 122 -11.70 -18.90 -1.50
CA GLU A 122 -12.46 -19.19 -2.72
C GLU A 122 -12.87 -17.92 -3.46
N LYS A 123 -12.72 -16.74 -2.83
CA LYS A 123 -13.11 -15.46 -3.41
C LYS A 123 -11.97 -14.85 -4.22
N ALA A 124 -12.14 -14.81 -5.54
CA ALA A 124 -11.18 -14.21 -6.47
C ALA A 124 -10.85 -12.74 -6.15
N SER A 125 -11.80 -11.99 -5.58
CA SER A 125 -11.58 -10.60 -5.14
C SER A 125 -10.47 -10.48 -4.09
N TYR A 126 -10.25 -11.53 -3.30
CA TYR A 126 -9.25 -11.56 -2.23
C TYR A 126 -7.96 -12.23 -2.67
N THR A 127 -8.04 -13.32 -3.43
CA THR A 127 -6.84 -14.07 -3.84
C THR A 127 -6.12 -13.47 -5.05
N GLN A 128 -6.85 -12.84 -5.97
CA GLN A 128 -6.29 -12.23 -7.19
C GLN A 128 -6.60 -10.73 -7.29
N GLY A 129 -7.72 -10.29 -6.71
CA GLY A 129 -8.23 -8.93 -6.84
C GLY A 129 -7.62 -7.90 -5.89
N GLY A 130 -6.71 -8.31 -4.99
CA GLY A 130 -6.01 -7.40 -4.08
C GLY A 130 -6.89 -6.74 -3.01
N GLN A 131 -8.14 -7.18 -2.82
CA GLN A 131 -9.04 -6.58 -1.82
C GLN A 131 -8.82 -7.12 -0.41
N PHE A 132 -8.03 -8.20 -0.26
CA PHE A 132 -7.81 -8.82 1.03
C PHE A 132 -7.11 -7.90 2.03
N ILE A 133 -6.24 -7.00 1.54
CA ILE A 133 -5.54 -6.01 2.36
C ILE A 133 -6.50 -5.13 3.18
N TYR A 134 -7.71 -4.84 2.69
CA TYR A 134 -8.68 -4.05 3.43
C TYR A 134 -9.32 -4.83 4.59
N LEU A 135 -9.56 -6.14 4.43
CA LEU A 135 -9.98 -7.02 5.52
C LEU A 135 -8.86 -7.17 6.56
N LEU A 136 -7.61 -7.26 6.11
CA LEU A 136 -6.44 -7.28 6.99
C LEU A 136 -6.35 -5.98 7.79
N CYS A 137 -6.54 -4.82 7.16
CA CYS A 137 -6.59 -3.53 7.85
C CYS A 137 -7.72 -3.47 8.88
N TRP A 138 -8.93 -3.92 8.53
CA TRP A 138 -10.05 -4.00 9.48
C TRP A 138 -9.70 -4.89 10.68
N LEU A 139 -9.16 -6.09 10.45
CA LEU A 139 -8.78 -7.01 11.53
C LEU A 139 -7.72 -6.39 12.45
N HIS A 140 -6.72 -5.73 11.86
CA HIS A 140 -5.61 -5.15 12.60
C HIS A 140 -6.01 -3.91 13.40
N PHE A 141 -6.74 -2.97 12.78
CA PHE A 141 -7.05 -1.68 13.40
C PHE A 141 -8.37 -1.67 14.16
N GLU A 142 -9.43 -2.28 13.64
CA GLU A 142 -10.76 -2.25 14.27
C GLU A 142 -10.93 -3.36 15.31
N GLN A 143 -10.42 -4.57 15.03
CA GLN A 143 -10.48 -5.70 15.99
C GLN A 143 -9.24 -5.81 16.88
N ASN A 144 -8.27 -4.91 16.73
CA ASN A 144 -7.02 -4.87 17.50
C ASN A 144 -6.25 -6.22 17.49
N CYS A 145 -6.37 -6.98 16.41
CA CYS A 145 -5.74 -8.29 16.24
C CYS A 145 -4.37 -8.11 15.59
N GLN A 146 -3.36 -7.82 16.40
CA GLN A 146 -2.03 -7.39 15.92
C GLN A 146 -0.93 -8.46 16.03
N GLU A 147 -1.19 -9.59 16.68
CA GLU A 147 -0.17 -10.63 16.93
C GLU A 147 0.16 -11.42 15.67
N PHE A 148 -0.85 -11.67 14.84
CA PHE A 148 -0.73 -12.46 13.62
C PHE A 148 -1.31 -11.74 12.42
N PHE A 149 -0.61 -11.79 11.29
CA PHE A 149 -1.08 -11.27 10.02
C PHE A 149 -1.59 -12.42 9.15
N PRO A 150 -2.85 -12.37 8.69
CA PRO A 150 -3.35 -13.35 7.75
C PRO A 150 -2.79 -13.10 6.35
N PHE A 151 -2.56 -14.16 5.59
CA PHE A 151 -2.17 -14.10 4.19
C PHE A 151 -2.62 -15.36 3.44
N PHE A 152 -2.76 -15.26 2.12
CA PHE A 152 -3.02 -16.44 1.30
C PHE A 152 -1.73 -17.06 0.80
N LYS A 153 -1.69 -18.39 0.83
CA LYS A 153 -0.64 -19.19 0.22
C LYS A 153 -1.26 -20.16 -0.77
N GLU A 154 -0.71 -20.19 -1.98
CA GLU A 154 -1.09 -21.19 -2.98
C GLU A 154 -0.42 -22.54 -2.65
N ILE A 155 -1.24 -23.58 -2.51
CA ILE A 155 -0.83 -24.96 -2.27
C ILE A 155 -1.57 -25.82 -3.28
N GLU A 156 -0.86 -26.61 -4.09
CA GLU A 156 -1.45 -27.62 -4.99
C GLU A 156 -2.71 -27.11 -5.75
N SER A 157 -2.59 -25.92 -6.35
CA SER A 157 -3.65 -25.26 -7.15
C SER A 157 -4.88 -24.75 -6.39
N HIS A 158 -4.81 -24.59 -5.07
CA HIS A 158 -5.81 -23.85 -4.29
C HIS A 158 -5.14 -22.87 -3.32
N ASN A 159 -5.87 -21.82 -2.94
CA ASN A 159 -5.40 -20.89 -1.91
C ASN A 159 -5.81 -21.39 -0.53
N VAL A 160 -4.92 -21.23 0.43
CA VAL A 160 -5.17 -21.53 1.85
C VAL A 160 -4.92 -20.27 2.66
N LEU A 161 -5.77 -20.02 3.65
CA LEU A 161 -5.58 -18.92 4.59
C LEU A 161 -4.55 -19.35 5.64
N CYS A 162 -3.43 -18.64 5.67
CA CYS A 162 -2.34 -18.84 6.61
C CYS A 162 -2.18 -17.60 7.50
N PHE A 163 -1.43 -17.77 8.59
CA PHE A 163 -1.13 -16.70 9.53
C PHE A 163 0.36 -16.71 9.86
N SER A 164 0.96 -15.53 9.90
CA SER A 164 2.36 -15.34 10.31
C SER A 164 2.42 -14.40 11.50
N ARG A 165 3.40 -14.56 12.38
CA ARG A 165 3.65 -13.62 13.47
C ARG A 165 3.98 -12.25 12.89
N ALA A 166 3.43 -11.19 13.49
CA ALA A 166 3.66 -9.81 13.08
C ALA A 166 5.14 -9.45 12.97
N GLU A 167 5.97 -9.95 13.89
CA GLU A 167 7.43 -9.72 13.93
C GLU A 167 8.16 -10.23 12.68
N THR A 168 7.64 -11.30 12.07
CA THR A 168 8.25 -11.97 10.92
C THR A 168 7.50 -11.72 9.61
N PHE A 169 6.34 -11.07 9.69
CA PHE A 169 5.49 -10.85 8.54
C PHE A 169 6.09 -9.80 7.61
N GLN A 170 6.05 -10.08 6.31
CA GLN A 170 6.43 -9.14 5.26
C GLN A 170 5.34 -9.17 4.20
N PHE A 171 4.88 -7.99 3.80
CA PHE A 171 4.03 -7.85 2.63
C PHE A 171 4.79 -8.35 1.40
N SER A 172 4.21 -9.30 0.68
CA SER A 172 4.77 -9.82 -0.57
C SER A 172 4.70 -8.79 -1.70
N ASP A 173 3.68 -7.93 -1.68
CA ASP A 173 3.49 -6.84 -2.62
C ASP A 173 3.74 -5.47 -1.96
N SER A 174 4.60 -4.67 -2.60
CA SER A 174 4.83 -3.27 -2.23
C SER A 174 3.54 -2.43 -2.22
N HIS A 175 2.57 -2.77 -3.06
CA HIS A 175 1.30 -2.07 -3.15
C HIS A 175 0.43 -2.32 -1.91
N GLU A 176 0.36 -3.56 -1.42
CA GLU A 176 -0.37 -3.89 -0.19
C GLU A 176 0.21 -3.16 1.02
N LYS A 177 1.55 -3.08 1.09
CA LYS A 177 2.23 -2.30 2.12
C LYS A 177 1.85 -0.81 2.04
N GLU A 178 1.85 -0.24 0.84
CA GLU A 178 1.44 1.16 0.62
C GLU A 178 -0.01 1.40 1.06
N ILE A 179 -0.93 0.49 0.72
CA ILE A 179 -2.33 0.56 1.15
C ILE A 179 -2.42 0.53 2.69
N PHE A 180 -1.72 -0.40 3.34
CA PHE A 180 -1.74 -0.53 4.80
C PHE A 180 -1.25 0.75 5.50
N GLU A 181 -0.13 1.31 5.05
CA GLU A 181 0.43 2.55 5.62
C GLU A 181 -0.47 3.75 5.34
N LEU A 182 -1.10 3.84 4.16
CA LEU A 182 -2.08 4.88 3.87
C LEU A 182 -3.30 4.77 4.79
N VAL A 183 -3.85 3.57 4.99
CA VAL A 183 -4.97 3.38 5.92
C VAL A 183 -4.57 3.78 7.34
N LYS A 184 -3.40 3.35 7.80
CA LYS A 184 -2.86 3.72 9.11
C LYS A 184 -2.76 5.24 9.28
N ALA A 185 -2.19 5.92 8.30
CA ALA A 185 -1.97 7.37 8.33
C ALA A 185 -3.29 8.16 8.32
N GLU A 186 -4.29 7.71 7.55
CA GLU A 186 -5.53 8.46 7.37
C GLU A 186 -6.56 8.25 8.47
N PHE A 187 -6.56 7.09 9.13
CA PHE A 187 -7.63 6.71 10.05
C PHE A 187 -7.16 6.49 11.50
N TYR A 188 -5.87 6.24 11.73
CA TYR A 188 -5.36 5.76 13.04
C TYR A 188 -4.04 6.42 13.49
N SER A 189 -3.60 7.50 12.85
CA SER A 189 -2.39 8.27 13.22
C SER A 189 -2.74 9.66 13.75
#